data_AF-A0A0N7LN14-F1
#
_entry.id   AF-A0A0N7LN14-F1
#
_cell.length_a   1.000
_cell.length_b   1.000
_cell.length_c   1.000
_cell.angle_alpha   90.00
_cell.angle_beta   90.00
_cell.angle_gamma   90.00
#
_symmetry.space_group_name_H-M   'P 1'
#
loop_
_entity.id
_entity.type
_entity.pdbx_description
1 polymer ?
#
loop_
_entity_poly.entity_id
_entity_poly.type
_entity_poly.pdbx_seq_one_letter_code
_entity_poly.pdbx_strand_id
1 'polypeptide(L)'
;MTRPASFKYFKTSPEIIRLAVMLYIRFPLSLRNVEDLLHERGIDVSHETVRYWWNRFGPMFAAEIRRKRVQQLRAFSKWKWHVDEVFVKVNGKRQYLWRAVDHEGEVLEAVVTKRRNKAAALKFLRKSMKRHGNAEKIVTDRFASYTAALRELGALEKQRTGGWLNNRVENSHLPFR
;
A
#
# COMPACT_ATOMS: atom_id res chain seq x y z
N MET A 1 -18.43 -10.94 4.75
CA MET A 1 -18.95 -10.08 5.84
C MET A 1 -17.83 -9.84 6.85
N THR A 2 -17.25 -8.64 6.89
CA THR A 2 -16.32 -8.26 7.97
C THR A 2 -17.16 -7.90 9.19
N ARG A 3 -17.08 -8.69 10.27
CA ARG A 3 -17.71 -8.34 11.55
C ARG A 3 -17.31 -6.89 11.90
N PRO A 4 -18.24 -5.97 12.19
CA PRO A 4 -17.86 -4.65 12.66
C PRO A 4 -17.00 -4.83 13.92
N ALA A 5 -15.84 -4.17 13.98
CA ALA A 5 -15.01 -4.27 15.16
C ALA A 5 -15.82 -3.76 16.34
N SER A 6 -16.03 -4.65 17.31
CA SER A 6 -16.73 -4.28 18.52
C SER A 6 -15.80 -3.40 19.34
N PHE A 7 -16.12 -2.10 19.41
CA PHE A 7 -15.54 -1.17 20.39
C PHE A 7 -16.05 -1.42 21.82
N LYS A 8 -16.80 -2.52 22.00
CA LYS A 8 -17.27 -2.98 23.30
C LYS A 8 -16.04 -3.20 24.21
N TYR A 9 -16.17 -2.76 25.47
CA TYR A 9 -15.14 -2.81 26.52
C TYR A 9 -14.04 -1.73 26.49
N PHE A 10 -14.12 -0.73 25.61
CA PHE A 10 -13.24 0.44 25.70
C PHE A 10 -13.88 1.54 26.55
N LYS A 11 -13.10 2.11 27.48
CA LYS A 11 -13.50 3.29 28.27
C LYS A 11 -13.44 4.57 27.44
N THR A 12 -12.59 4.59 26.41
CA THR A 12 -12.43 5.69 25.47
C THR A 12 -13.48 5.62 24.36
N SER A 13 -13.98 6.78 23.92
CA SER A 13 -14.98 6.83 22.85
C SER A 13 -14.44 6.23 21.53
N PRO A 14 -15.27 5.49 20.77
CA PRO A 14 -14.90 4.94 19.46
C PRO A 14 -14.38 5.99 18.47
N GLU A 15 -14.88 7.22 18.56
CA GLU A 15 -14.47 8.36 17.72
C GLU A 15 -13.01 8.74 17.97
N ILE A 16 -12.58 8.77 19.23
CA ILE A 16 -11.20 9.06 19.62
C ILE A 16 -10.26 7.94 19.16
N ILE A 17 -10.66 6.69 19.37
CA ILE A 17 -9.89 5.52 18.90
C ILE A 17 -9.72 5.57 17.38
N ARG A 18 -10.80 5.87 16.66
CA ARG A 18 -10.77 6.03 15.21
C ARG A 18 -9.86 7.20 14.79
N LEU A 19 -9.95 8.35 15.46
CA LEU A 19 -9.12 9.50 15.18
C LEU A 19 -7.63 9.17 15.36
N ALA A 20 -7.24 8.58 16.49
CA ALA A 20 -5.87 8.22 16.79
C ALA A 20 -5.29 7.25 15.75
N VAL A 21 -6.05 6.20 15.42
CA VAL A 21 -5.63 5.22 14.41
C VAL A 21 -5.57 5.84 13.01
N MET A 22 -6.50 6.74 12.66
CA MET A 22 -6.47 7.45 11.37
C MET A 22 -5.31 8.44 11.27
N LEU A 23 -4.98 9.15 12.34
CA LEU A 23 -3.83 10.06 12.38
C LEU A 23 -2.54 9.29 12.10
N TYR A 24 -2.36 8.15 12.77
CA TYR A 24 -1.21 7.28 12.56
C TYR A 24 -1.15 6.67 11.15
N ILE A 25 -2.29 6.28 10.57
CA ILE A 25 -2.31 5.65 9.23
C ILE A 25 -2.12 6.66 8.10
N ARG A 26 -2.70 7.85 8.23
CA ARG A 26 -2.87 8.78 7.11
C ARG A 26 -1.77 9.84 7.03
N PHE A 27 -1.10 10.12 8.14
CA PHE A 27 -0.03 11.10 8.23
C PHE A 27 1.26 10.42 8.70
N PRO A 28 2.44 10.94 8.30
CA PRO A 28 3.74 10.41 8.71
C PRO A 28 4.06 10.80 10.16
N LEU A 29 3.19 10.42 11.10
CA LEU A 29 3.27 10.75 12.51
C LEU A 29 3.80 9.56 13.31
N SER A 30 4.75 9.81 14.20
CA SER A 30 5.16 8.81 15.19
C SER A 30 4.02 8.55 16.18
N LEU A 31 4.03 7.39 16.86
CA LEU A 31 3.04 7.11 17.91
C LEU A 31 3.09 8.16 19.04
N ARG A 32 4.26 8.74 19.30
CA ARG A 32 4.42 9.85 20.26
C ARG A 32 3.81 11.14 19.75
N ASN A 33 4.00 11.46 18.47
CA ASN A 33 3.35 12.64 17.88
C ASN A 33 1.81 12.52 17.94
N VAL A 34 1.28 11.31 17.79
CA VAL A 34 -0.18 11.08 17.92
C VAL A 34 -0.63 11.26 19.37
N GLU A 35 0.14 10.78 20.34
CA GLU A 35 -0.07 11.05 21.77
C GLU A 35 -0.07 12.55 22.06
N ASP A 36 0.94 13.30 21.60
CA ASP A 36 1.05 14.75 21.80
C ASP A 36 -0.16 15.50 21.19
N LEU A 37 -0.57 15.15 19.97
CA LEU A 37 -1.74 15.76 19.31
C LEU A 37 -3.07 15.44 19.99
N LEU A 38 -3.19 14.29 20.66
CA LEU A 38 -4.36 13.95 21.46
C LEU A 38 -4.32 14.71 22.80
N HIS A 39 -3.13 14.86 23.38
CA HIS A 39 -2.94 15.60 24.63
C HIS A 39 -3.27 17.09 24.47
N GLU A 40 -2.88 17.72 23.35
CA GLU A 40 -3.29 19.09 23.01
C GLU A 40 -4.81 19.29 22.97
N ARG A 41 -5.57 18.22 22.74
CA ARG A 41 -7.04 18.21 22.73
C ARG A 41 -7.66 17.81 24.07
N GLY A 42 -6.86 17.73 25.13
CA GLY A 42 -7.27 17.32 26.47
C GLY A 42 -7.54 15.81 26.60
N ILE A 43 -7.05 14.99 25.68
CA ILE A 43 -7.22 13.55 25.69
C ILE A 43 -5.93 12.90 26.18
N ASP A 44 -5.91 12.46 27.42
CA ASP A 44 -4.73 11.81 28.02
C ASP A 44 -4.67 10.32 27.62
N VAL A 45 -3.77 10.00 26.69
CA VAL A 45 -3.56 8.63 26.19
C VAL A 45 -2.09 8.40 25.85
N SER A 46 -1.51 7.31 26.36
CA SER A 46 -0.13 6.95 26.03
C SER A 46 0.03 6.41 24.60
N HIS A 47 1.20 6.59 24.00
CA HIS A 47 1.56 6.00 22.70
C HIS A 47 1.43 4.48 22.66
N GLU A 48 1.62 3.76 23.77
CA GLU A 48 1.40 2.30 23.84
C GLU A 48 -0.09 1.94 23.70
N THR A 49 -0.99 2.80 24.17
CA THR A 49 -2.43 2.64 23.96
C THR A 49 -2.78 2.87 22.48
N VAL A 50 -2.20 3.90 21.85
CA VAL A 50 -2.33 4.13 20.41
C VAL A 50 -1.82 2.93 19.62
N ARG A 51 -0.68 2.36 20.03
CA ARG A 51 -0.10 1.14 19.44
C ARG A 51 -1.04 -0.06 19.57
N TYR A 52 -1.66 -0.25 20.73
CA TYR A 52 -2.65 -1.30 20.95
C TYR A 52 -3.88 -1.13 20.04
N TRP A 53 -4.42 0.09 19.94
CA TRP A 53 -5.53 0.39 19.04
C TRP A 53 -5.17 0.16 17.57
N TRP A 54 -3.97 0.56 17.15
CA TRP A 54 -3.45 0.28 15.82
C TRP A 54 -3.39 -1.23 15.54
N ASN A 55 -2.81 -2.04 16.45
CA ASN A 55 -2.72 -3.48 16.25
C ASN A 55 -4.09 -4.15 16.17
N ARG A 56 -5.07 -3.67 16.95
CA ARG A 56 -6.42 -4.25 17.02
C ARG A 56 -7.34 -3.80 15.88
N PHE A 57 -7.36 -2.51 15.57
CA PHE A 57 -8.30 -1.91 14.62
C PHE A 57 -7.68 -1.53 13.28
N GLY A 58 -6.36 -1.37 13.23
CA GLY A 58 -5.61 -1.02 12.01
C GLY A 58 -5.93 -1.90 10.81
N PRO A 59 -6.00 -3.25 10.93
CA PRO A 59 -6.39 -4.11 9.81
C PRO A 59 -7.79 -3.79 9.26
N MET A 60 -8.74 -3.44 10.11
CA MET A 60 -10.10 -3.07 9.70
C MET A 60 -10.10 -1.73 8.98
N PHE A 61 -9.50 -0.68 9.56
CA PHE A 61 -9.43 0.64 8.94
C PHE A 61 -8.64 0.60 7.64
N ALA A 62 -7.51 -0.10 7.61
CA ALA A 62 -6.72 -0.28 6.40
C ALA A 62 -7.47 -1.06 5.32
N ALA A 63 -8.36 -2.00 5.68
CA ALA A 63 -9.20 -2.71 4.73
C ALA A 63 -10.32 -1.79 4.18
N GLU A 64 -10.91 -0.94 5.02
CA GLU A 64 -11.94 0.02 4.60
C GLU A 64 -11.37 1.10 3.69
N ILE A 65 -10.24 1.73 4.07
CA ILE A 65 -9.52 2.71 3.25
C ILE A 65 -9.16 2.09 1.89
N ARG A 66 -8.58 0.87 1.90
CA ARG A 66 -8.26 0.16 0.65
C ARG A 66 -9.50 -0.14 -0.19
N ARG A 67 -10.62 -0.53 0.42
CA ARG A 67 -11.87 -0.81 -0.31
C ARG A 67 -12.41 0.46 -1.00
N LYS A 68 -12.51 1.56 -0.26
CA LYS A 68 -12.94 2.87 -0.79
C LYS A 68 -12.02 3.33 -1.93
N ARG A 69 -10.71 3.21 -1.74
CA ARG A 69 -9.70 3.53 -2.76
C ARG A 69 -9.86 2.67 -4.02
N VAL A 70 -10.00 1.35 -3.89
CA VAL A 70 -10.20 0.46 -5.06
C VAL A 70 -11.48 0.80 -5.81
N GLN A 71 -12.56 1.15 -5.11
CA GLN A 71 -13.82 1.54 -5.73
C GLN A 71 -13.67 2.84 -6.54
N GLN A 72 -12.96 3.84 -6.00
CA GLN A 72 -12.64 5.09 -6.70
C GLN A 72 -11.73 4.83 -7.92
N LEU A 73 -10.64 4.07 -7.75
CA LEU A 73 -9.70 3.77 -8.84
C LEU A 73 -10.34 3.01 -9.99
N ARG A 74 -11.28 2.09 -9.71
CA ARG A 74 -12.04 1.38 -10.76
C ARG A 74 -12.88 2.33 -11.63
N ALA A 75 -13.28 3.46 -11.08
CA ALA A 75 -14.05 4.48 -11.80
C ALA A 75 -13.15 5.40 -12.65
N PHE A 76 -11.90 5.66 -12.24
CA PHE A 76 -11.08 6.74 -12.83
C PHE A 76 -9.73 6.34 -13.47
N SER A 77 -9.08 5.24 -13.07
CA SER A 77 -7.63 5.05 -13.34
C SER A 77 -7.29 3.73 -14.05
N LYS A 78 -7.65 3.60 -15.34
CA LYS A 78 -7.33 2.41 -16.16
C LYS A 78 -6.15 2.58 -17.11
N TRP A 79 -5.65 3.80 -17.30
CA TRP A 79 -4.90 4.11 -18.52
C TRP A 79 -3.40 3.75 -18.45
N LYS A 80 -2.78 3.77 -17.26
CA LYS A 80 -1.34 3.48 -17.13
C LYS A 80 -0.92 3.11 -15.70
N TRP A 81 -0.23 1.97 -15.57
CA TRP A 81 0.44 1.54 -14.33
C TRP A 81 1.94 1.67 -14.48
N HIS A 82 2.61 2.06 -13.40
CA HIS A 82 4.06 2.04 -13.25
C HIS A 82 4.41 1.00 -12.20
N VAL A 83 5.24 0.04 -12.58
CA VAL A 83 5.58 -1.11 -11.75
C VAL A 83 7.10 -1.19 -11.61
N ASP A 84 7.55 -1.32 -10.37
CA ASP A 84 8.97 -1.36 -10.05
C ASP A 84 9.24 -2.16 -8.77
N GLU A 85 10.50 -2.50 -8.56
CA GLU A 85 11.00 -3.23 -7.41
C GLU A 85 12.20 -2.54 -6.78
N VAL A 86 12.10 -2.31 -5.47
CA VAL A 86 13.20 -1.74 -4.69
C VAL A 86 13.70 -2.68 -3.61
N PHE A 87 14.98 -2.52 -3.30
CA PHE A 87 15.62 -3.21 -2.21
C PHE A 87 15.21 -2.60 -0.86
N VAL A 88 14.71 -3.42 0.07
CA VAL A 88 14.36 -3.01 1.43
C VAL A 88 14.99 -3.94 2.47
N LYS A 89 15.39 -3.37 3.61
CA LYS A 89 15.91 -4.13 4.77
C LYS A 89 14.80 -4.27 5.80
N VAL A 90 14.32 -5.50 6.01
CA VAL A 90 13.26 -5.81 6.99
C VAL A 90 13.86 -6.73 8.05
N ASN A 91 13.89 -6.29 9.31
CA ASN A 91 14.49 -7.01 10.44
C ASN A 91 15.91 -7.52 10.14
N GLY A 92 16.76 -6.65 9.59
CA GLY A 92 18.14 -7.00 9.24
C GLY A 92 18.31 -7.75 7.91
N LYS A 93 17.24 -8.34 7.35
CA LYS A 93 17.31 -9.18 6.14
C LYS A 93 16.98 -8.39 4.88
N ARG A 94 17.74 -8.66 3.83
CA ARG A 94 17.56 -8.09 2.49
C ARG A 94 16.31 -8.69 1.81
N GLN A 95 15.34 -7.87 1.42
CA GLN A 95 14.13 -8.28 0.71
C GLN A 95 13.81 -7.32 -0.46
N TYR A 96 12.89 -7.72 -1.34
CA TYR A 96 12.46 -6.95 -2.50
C TYR A 96 11.01 -6.51 -2.33
N LEU A 97 10.77 -5.20 -2.36
CA LEU A 97 9.46 -4.59 -2.34
C LEU A 97 9.05 -4.27 -3.77
N TRP A 98 8.03 -4.99 -4.26
CA TRP A 98 7.38 -4.74 -5.55
C TRP A 98 6.26 -3.74 -5.33
N ARG A 99 6.21 -2.68 -6.14
CA ARG A 99 5.16 -1.65 -6.07
C ARG A 99 4.55 -1.42 -7.45
N ALA A 100 3.25 -1.22 -7.46
CA ALA A 100 2.50 -0.74 -8.61
C ALA A 100 1.83 0.56 -8.21
N VAL A 101 2.05 1.62 -8.97
CA VAL A 101 1.38 2.90 -8.84
C VAL A 101 0.68 3.24 -10.15
N ASP A 102 -0.36 4.04 -10.08
CA ASP A 102 -1.01 4.54 -11.29
C ASP A 102 -0.40 5.84 -11.79
N HIS A 103 -1.00 6.36 -12.86
CA HIS A 103 -0.64 7.64 -13.46
C HIS A 103 -0.97 8.87 -12.61
N GLU A 104 -1.66 8.73 -11.47
CA GLU A 104 -1.88 9.78 -10.49
C GLU A 104 -0.89 9.66 -9.30
N GLY A 105 -0.11 8.58 -9.25
CA GLY A 105 0.87 8.32 -8.19
C GLY A 105 0.26 7.58 -7.00
N GLU A 106 -0.99 7.15 -7.12
CA GLU A 106 -1.64 6.34 -6.11
C GLU A 106 -1.10 4.91 -6.14
N VAL A 107 -0.76 4.39 -4.96
CA VAL A 107 -0.27 3.01 -4.82
C VAL A 107 -1.42 2.02 -4.99
N LEU A 108 -1.33 1.22 -6.04
CA LEU A 108 -2.26 0.14 -6.36
C LEU A 108 -1.99 -1.07 -5.47
N GLU A 109 -0.76 -1.60 -5.53
CA GLU A 109 -0.38 -2.81 -4.80
C GLU A 109 1.10 -2.74 -4.38
N ALA A 110 1.40 -3.29 -3.20
CA ALA A 110 2.75 -3.39 -2.68
C ALA A 110 2.95 -4.77 -2.04
N VAL A 111 4.00 -5.49 -2.45
CA VAL A 111 4.28 -6.84 -1.95
C VAL A 111 5.77 -7.00 -1.68
N VAL A 112 6.11 -7.52 -0.51
CA VAL A 112 7.49 -7.87 -0.17
C VAL A 112 7.75 -9.34 -0.45
N THR A 113 8.90 -9.64 -1.05
CA THR A 113 9.34 -11.00 -1.36
C THR A 113 10.82 -11.19 -1.01
N LYS A 114 11.21 -12.43 -0.71
CA LYS A 114 12.62 -12.75 -0.41
C LYS A 114 13.51 -12.80 -1.66
N ARG A 115 12.93 -13.05 -2.85
CA ARG A 115 13.66 -13.27 -4.10
C ARG A 115 13.09 -12.40 -5.22
N ARG A 116 13.97 -11.83 -6.04
CA ARG A 116 13.64 -11.13 -7.28
C ARG A 116 13.66 -12.10 -8.45
N ASN A 117 12.52 -12.69 -8.80
CA ASN A 117 12.41 -13.68 -9.88
C ASN A 117 11.08 -13.60 -10.63
N LYS A 118 10.98 -14.33 -11.76
CA LYS A 118 9.76 -14.44 -12.58
C LYS A 118 8.53 -14.84 -11.75
N ALA A 119 8.65 -15.81 -10.86
CA ALA A 119 7.52 -16.29 -10.05
C ALA A 119 6.96 -15.19 -9.12
N ALA A 120 7.84 -14.38 -8.52
CA ALA A 120 7.45 -13.22 -7.72
C ALA A 120 6.76 -12.15 -8.57
N ALA A 121 7.33 -11.79 -9.71
CA ALA A 121 6.76 -10.83 -10.65
C ALA A 121 5.38 -11.27 -11.15
N LEU A 122 5.23 -12.54 -11.54
CA LEU A 122 3.97 -13.12 -12.00
C LEU A 122 2.89 -13.08 -10.90
N LYS A 123 3.24 -13.52 -9.68
CA LYS A 123 2.32 -13.49 -8.54
C LYS A 123 1.87 -12.06 -8.23
N PHE A 124 2.80 -11.10 -8.28
CA PHE A 124 2.53 -9.69 -8.06
C PHE A 124 1.58 -9.11 -9.12
N LEU A 125 1.89 -9.30 -10.41
CA LEU A 125 1.07 -8.79 -11.52
C LEU A 125 -0.32 -9.42 -11.54
N ARG A 126 -0.41 -10.76 -11.38
CA ARG A 126 -1.69 -11.48 -11.33
C ARG A 126 -2.58 -10.97 -10.19
N LYS A 127 -1.99 -10.75 -9.01
CA LYS A 127 -2.70 -10.22 -7.84
C LYS A 127 -3.21 -8.80 -8.09
N SER A 128 -2.36 -7.95 -8.68
CA SER A 128 -2.68 -6.56 -9.01
C SER A 128 -3.83 -6.49 -10.02
N MET A 129 -3.75 -7.24 -11.12
CA MET A 129 -4.78 -7.31 -12.16
C MET A 129 -6.12 -7.83 -11.61
N LYS A 130 -6.10 -8.88 -10.79
CA LYS A 130 -7.33 -9.42 -10.18
C LYS A 130 -8.06 -8.41 -9.30
N ARG A 131 -7.33 -7.49 -8.65
CA ARG A 131 -7.90 -6.53 -7.69
C ARG A 131 -8.34 -5.24 -8.35
N HIS A 132 -7.46 -4.67 -9.17
CA HIS A 132 -7.62 -3.33 -9.75
C HIS A 132 -8.13 -3.37 -11.20
N GLY A 133 -8.25 -4.55 -11.79
CA GLY A 133 -8.63 -4.73 -13.20
C GLY A 133 -7.40 -4.73 -14.10
N ASN A 134 -7.62 -4.71 -15.41
CA ASN A 134 -6.54 -4.70 -16.39
C ASN A 134 -6.15 -3.25 -16.72
N ALA A 135 -4.86 -2.95 -16.65
CA ALA A 135 -4.31 -1.71 -17.19
C ALA A 135 -4.30 -1.74 -18.71
N GLU A 136 -4.39 -0.57 -19.34
CA GLU A 136 -4.11 -0.39 -20.78
C GLU A 136 -2.62 -0.40 -21.07
N LYS A 137 -1.81 0.21 -20.19
CA LYS A 137 -0.35 0.31 -20.32
C LYS A 137 0.31 -0.05 -18.99
N ILE A 138 1.35 -0.89 -19.03
CA ILE A 138 2.17 -1.26 -17.88
C ILE A 138 3.60 -0.82 -18.16
N VAL A 139 4.02 0.25 -17.52
CA VAL A 139 5.41 0.68 -17.51
C VAL A 139 6.17 -0.14 -16.51
N THR A 140 7.23 -0.79 -16.97
CA THR A 140 8.17 -1.49 -16.11
C THR A 140 9.58 -1.07 -16.47
N ASP A 141 10.50 -1.35 -15.56
CA ASP A 141 11.93 -1.42 -15.89
C ASP A 141 12.21 -2.51 -16.91
N ARG A 142 13.41 -2.47 -17.51
CA ARG A 142 13.89 -3.45 -18.51
C ARG A 142 14.22 -4.82 -17.89
N PHE A 143 13.72 -5.11 -16.69
CA PHE A 143 14.00 -6.37 -16.01
C PHE A 143 13.27 -7.54 -16.68
N ALA A 144 14.04 -8.53 -17.14
CA ALA A 144 13.53 -9.65 -17.94
C ALA A 144 12.42 -10.47 -17.26
N SER A 145 12.36 -10.48 -15.92
CA SER A 145 11.30 -11.19 -15.19
C SER A 145 9.92 -10.59 -15.43
N TYR A 146 9.80 -9.27 -15.67
CA TYR A 146 8.52 -8.65 -16.02
C TYR A 146 8.05 -9.08 -17.39
N THR A 147 8.93 -9.05 -18.38
CA THR A 147 8.62 -9.50 -19.74
C THR A 147 8.20 -10.97 -19.75
N ALA A 148 8.92 -11.83 -19.03
CA ALA A 148 8.56 -13.25 -18.90
C ALA A 148 7.22 -13.47 -18.18
N ALA A 149 6.93 -12.67 -17.15
CA ALA A 149 5.65 -12.75 -16.42
C ALA A 149 4.47 -12.22 -17.25
N LEU A 150 4.64 -11.10 -17.96
CA LEU A 150 3.60 -10.52 -18.81
C LEU A 150 3.29 -11.38 -20.03
N ARG A 151 4.29 -12.06 -20.60
CA ARG A 151 4.08 -13.06 -21.65
C ARG A 151 3.18 -14.21 -21.17
N GLU A 152 3.41 -14.71 -19.96
CA GLU A 152 2.58 -15.78 -19.37
C GLU A 152 1.16 -15.30 -19.01
N LEU A 153 0.98 -14.00 -18.75
CA LEU A 153 -0.33 -13.39 -18.49
C LEU A 153 -1.08 -12.98 -19.77
N GLY A 154 -0.47 -13.13 -20.95
CA GLY A 154 -1.06 -12.64 -22.21
C GLY A 154 -1.24 -11.12 -22.24
N ALA A 155 -0.33 -10.38 -21.58
CA ALA A 155 -0.37 -8.92 -21.43
C ALA A 155 0.94 -8.25 -21.89
N LEU A 156 1.71 -8.92 -22.75
CA LEU A 156 3.02 -8.47 -23.19
C LEU A 156 2.91 -7.20 -24.06
N GLU A 157 1.88 -7.11 -24.88
CA GLU A 157 1.53 -5.99 -25.74
C GLU A 157 1.28 -4.69 -24.98
N LYS A 158 0.97 -4.79 -23.67
CA LYS A 158 0.74 -3.67 -22.77
C LYS A 158 2.03 -3.17 -22.12
N GLN A 159 3.11 -3.93 -22.20
CA GLN A 159 4.40 -3.54 -21.61
C GLN A 159 4.95 -2.33 -22.36
N ARG A 160 5.41 -1.33 -21.61
CA ARG A 160 6.21 -0.21 -22.12
C ARG A 160 7.47 -0.11 -21.27
N THR A 161 8.61 0.00 -21.92
CA THR A 161 9.91 0.18 -21.27
C THR A 161 10.55 1.47 -21.80
N GLY A 162 11.18 2.24 -20.93
CA GLY A 162 11.83 3.51 -21.32
C GLY A 162 12.50 4.18 -20.12
N GLY A 163 13.71 4.72 -20.31
CA GLY A 163 14.59 5.18 -19.24
C GLY A 163 14.05 6.33 -18.36
N TRP A 164 12.99 7.01 -18.79
CA TRP A 164 12.32 8.11 -18.07
C TRP A 164 10.86 7.83 -17.74
N LEU A 165 10.33 6.68 -18.19
CA LEU A 165 8.93 6.36 -18.03
C LEU A 165 8.61 5.87 -16.60
N ASN A 166 9.64 5.48 -15.83
CA ASN A 166 9.46 4.90 -14.49
C ASN A 166 9.65 5.91 -13.33
N ASN A 167 10.00 7.17 -13.61
CA ASN A 167 10.23 8.19 -12.58
C ASN A 167 9.06 8.33 -11.58
N ARG A 168 7.83 8.04 -12.00
CA ARG A 168 6.65 8.14 -11.13
C ARG A 168 6.63 7.08 -10.02
N VAL A 169 7.00 5.84 -10.31
CA VAL A 169 7.11 4.82 -9.27
C VAL A 169 8.39 5.01 -8.47
N GLU A 170 9.45 5.56 -9.07
CA GLU A 170 10.67 5.95 -8.34
C GLU A 170 10.39 7.00 -7.26
N ASN A 171 9.65 8.06 -7.60
CA ASN A 171 9.21 9.07 -6.62
C ASN A 171 8.27 8.51 -5.55
N SER A 172 7.57 7.40 -5.85
CA SER A 172 6.71 6.74 -4.86
C SER A 172 7.51 5.94 -3.82
N HIS A 173 8.81 5.66 -4.05
CA HIS A 173 9.69 4.94 -3.13
C HIS A 173 10.05 5.72 -1.88
N LEU A 174 9.59 6.97 -1.76
CA LEU A 174 9.65 7.69 -0.50
C LEU A 174 8.99 6.83 0.59
N PRO A 175 9.67 6.63 1.73
CA PRO A 175 9.10 5.84 2.81
C PRO A 175 7.81 6.50 3.28
N PHE A 176 6.71 5.74 3.29
CA PHE A 176 5.65 6.00 4.24
C PHE A 176 6.28 5.78 5.62
N ARG A 177 6.64 6.87 6.29
CA ARG A 177 7.14 6.83 7.68
C ARG A 177 5.98 6.54 8.61
#